data_AF-A0A950RIG5-F1
#
_entry.id   AF-A0A950RIG5-F1
#
_cell.length_a   1.000
_cell.length_b   1.000
_cell.length_c   1.000
_cell.angle_alpha   90.00
_cell.angle_beta   90.00
_cell.angle_gamma   90.00
#
_symmetry.space_group_name_H-M   'P 1'
#
loop_
_entity.id
_entity.type
_entity.pdbx_description
1 polymer ?
#
loop_
_entity_poly.entity_id
_entity_poly.type
_entity_poly.pdbx_seq_one_letter_code
_entity_poly.pdbx_strand_id
1 'polypeptide(L)' 'PLLWLISDAAAHVTARRFLAVHWDTSLLPEQAAERCGAPIAWTSIATMPIEPD' A
#
# COMPACT_ATOMS: atom_id res chain seq x y z
N PRO A 1 0.30 -5.83 -3.50
CA PRO A 1 -0.65 -5.46 -2.40
C PRO A 1 -2.02 -6.16 -2.46
N LEU A 2 -2.69 -6.29 -3.63
CA LEU A 2 -4.10 -6.70 -3.70
C LEU A 2 -4.40 -8.03 -2.99
N LEU A 3 -3.65 -9.10 -3.28
CA LEU A 3 -3.87 -10.41 -2.66
C LEU A 3 -3.71 -10.38 -1.13
N TRP A 4 -2.80 -9.57 -0.62
CA TRP A 4 -2.62 -9.39 0.82
C TRP A 4 -3.78 -8.59 1.44
N LEU A 5 -4.25 -7.52 0.76
CA LEU A 5 -5.37 -6.70 1.22
C LEU A 5 -6.69 -7.47 1.37
N ILE A 6 -6.90 -8.51 0.56
CA ILE A 6 -8.10 -9.36 0.63
C ILE A 6 -7.93 -10.57 1.58
N SER A 7 -6.79 -10.68 2.26
CA SER A 7 -6.48 -11.77 3.19
C SER A 7 -6.79 -11.40 4.64
N ASP A 8 -6.89 -12.41 5.51
CA ASP A 8 -7.09 -12.20 6.95
C ASP A 8 -5.96 -11.40 7.61
N ALA A 9 -4.75 -11.44 7.04
CA ALA A 9 -3.60 -10.68 7.55
C ALA A 9 -3.84 -9.15 7.50
N ALA A 10 -4.73 -8.69 6.61
CA ALA A 10 -5.09 -7.29 6.48
C ALA A 10 -6.39 -6.91 7.21
N ALA A 11 -6.98 -7.79 8.04
CA ALA A 11 -8.30 -7.59 8.64
C ALA A 11 -8.47 -6.28 9.43
N HIS A 12 -7.39 -5.73 9.98
CA HIS A 12 -7.40 -4.48 10.75
C HIS A 12 -6.84 -3.27 9.99
N VAL A 13 -6.54 -3.42 8.70
CA VAL A 13 -5.89 -2.40 7.87
C VAL A 13 -6.97 -1.53 7.24
N THR A 14 -7.07 -0.28 7.69
CA THR A 14 -8.08 0.68 7.20
C THR A 14 -7.43 2.06 7.00
N ALA A 15 -8.15 2.97 6.32
CA ALA A 15 -7.74 4.37 6.12
C ALA A 15 -6.32 4.57 5.52
N ARG A 16 -5.85 3.60 4.72
CA ARG A 16 -4.57 3.66 4.00
C ARG A 16 -4.76 3.54 2.50
N ARG A 17 -3.85 4.16 1.75
CA ARG A 17 -3.64 3.98 0.31
C ARG A 17 -2.35 3.20 0.08
N PHE A 18 -2.33 2.38 -0.95
CA PHE A 18 -1.16 1.60 -1.37
C PHE A 18 -0.90 1.84 -2.85
N LEU A 19 0.30 2.28 -3.20
CA LEU A 19 0.74 2.37 -4.59
C LEU A 19 1.42 1.06 -4.97
N ALA A 20 0.78 0.25 -5.81
CA ALA A 20 1.27 -1.10 -6.12
C ALA A 20 2.68 -1.13 -6.70
N VAL A 21 3.12 -0.07 -7.39
CA VAL A 21 4.49 0.11 -7.89
C VAL A 21 5.56 0.12 -6.77
N HIS A 22 5.18 0.46 -5.54
CA HIS A 22 6.08 0.51 -4.39
C HIS A 22 6.00 -0.74 -3.53
N TRP A 23 5.23 -1.74 -3.97
CA TRP A 23 5.12 -3.02 -3.27
C TRP A 23 6.38 -3.85 -3.50
N ASP A 24 7.16 -4.07 -2.45
CA ASP A 24 8.39 -4.86 -2.50
C ASP A 24 8.09 -6.34 -2.23
N THR A 25 8.19 -7.18 -3.26
CA THR A 25 7.93 -8.63 -3.16
C THR A 25 9.06 -9.42 -2.50
N SER A 26 10.19 -8.79 -2.17
CA SER A 26 11.28 -9.43 -1.43
C SER A 26 11.06 -9.41 0.09
N LEU A 27 10.11 -8.60 0.57
CA LEU A 27 9.75 -8.49 1.97
C LEU A 27 8.59 -9.43 2.35
N LEU A 28 8.44 -9.68 3.66
CA LEU A 28 7.21 -10.28 4.15
C LEU A 28 6.02 -9.35 3.86
N PRO A 29 4.82 -9.89 3.57
CA PRO A 29 3.68 -9.07 3.14
C PRO A 29 3.32 -7.91 4.08
N GLU A 30 3.42 -8.10 5.40
CA GLU A 30 3.17 -7.07 6.41
C GLU A 30 4.22 -5.96 6.36
N GLN A 31 5.48 -6.32 6.11
CA GLN A 31 6.58 -5.36 5.96
C GLN A 31 6.46 -4.58 4.65
N ALA A 32 6.09 -5.27 3.56
CA ALA A 32 5.79 -4.63 2.28
C ALA A 32 4.62 -3.64 2.43
N ALA A 33 3.58 -4.02 3.17
CA ALA A 33 2.44 -3.16 3.45
C ALA A 33 2.81 -1.93 4.29
N GLU A 34 3.63 -2.08 5.33
CA GLU A 34 4.03 -0.93 6.14
C GLU A 34 4.89 0.06 5.35
N ARG A 35 5.80 -0.45 4.52
CA ARG A 35 6.67 0.38 3.68
C ARG A 35 5.94 1.08 2.54
N CYS A 36 4.96 0.40 1.93
CA CYS A 36 4.21 0.89 0.77
C CYS A 36 2.96 1.71 1.16
N GLY A 37 2.42 1.50 2.35
CA GLY A 37 1.16 2.08 2.81
C GLY A 37 1.33 3.52 3.29
N ALA A 38 0.43 4.40 2.86
CA ALA A 38 0.36 5.78 3.35
C ALA A 38 -1.06 6.09 3.87
N PRO A 39 -1.24 7.02 4.82
CA PRO A 39 -2.58 7.48 5.21
C PRO A 39 -3.38 8.01 4.01
N ILE A 40 -4.69 7.78 4.02
CA ILE A 40 -5.61 8.31 2.99
C ILE A 40 -5.86 9.82 3.11
N ALA A 41 -5.63 10.38 4.30
CA ALA A 41 -5.80 11.81 4.56
C ALA A 41 -4.68 12.64 3.91
N TRP A 42 -5.06 13.83 3.43
CA TRP A 42 -4.33 14.73 2.52
C TRP A 42 -3.03 15.35 3.06
N THR A 43 -2.46 14.82 4.14
CA THR A 43 -1.33 15.45 4.85
C THR A 43 0.04 15.19 4.23
N SER A 44 0.13 14.43 3.14
CA SER A 44 1.37 14.25 2.39
C SER A 44 1.17 14.63 0.93
N ILE A 45 1.94 15.64 0.50
CA ILE A 45 2.15 16.18 -0.85
C ILE A 45 1.69 15.20 -1.94
N ALA A 46 0.82 15.68 -2.83
CA ALA A 46 0.24 14.91 -3.92
C ALA A 46 1.28 14.01 -4.60
N THR A 47 1.11 12.69 -4.49
CA THR A 47 1.81 11.75 -5.37
C THR A 47 1.32 12.04 -6.78
N MET A 48 2.22 12.34 -7.71
CA MET A 48 1.85 12.48 -9.12
C MET A 48 1.19 11.18 -9.61
N PRO A 49 0.20 11.26 -10.51
CA PRO A 49 -0.37 10.08 -11.15
C PRO A 49 0.73 9.25 -11.80
N ILE A 50 0.64 7.93 -11.68
CA ILE A 50 1.52 6.99 -12.36
C ILE A 50 0.74 6.46 -13.56
N GLU A 51 1.23 6.73 -14.76
CA GLU A 51 0.70 6.11 -15.96
C GLU A 51 1.19 4.66 -16.05
N PRO A 52 0.32 3.69 -16.32
CA PRO A 52 0.75 2.33 -16.66
C PRO A 52 1.42 2.33 -18.03
N ASP A 53 2.48 1.54 -18.18
CA ASP A 53 3.06 1.19 -19.49
C ASP A 53 2.07 0.38 -20.35
#